data_AF-A0A5S9WLJ1-F1
#
_entry.id   AF-A0A5S9WLJ1-F1
#
_cell.length_a   1.000
_cell.length_b   1.000
_cell.length_c   1.000
_cell.angle_alpha   90.00
_cell.angle_beta   90.00
_cell.angle_gamma   90.00
#
_symmetry.space_group_name_H-M   'P 1'
#
loop_
_entity.id
_entity.type
_entity.pdbx_description
1 polymer ?
#
loop_
_entity_poly.entity_id
_entity_poly.type
_entity_poly.pdbx_seq_one_letter_code
_entity_poly.pdbx_strand_id
1 'polypeptide(L)'
;MSQDSNALEMIQNEGPKWDDGFDHDDVTKIYLVGGKTGIDFIKIDYVKSGKPKNGPFHGYSGGGFLQMFEIDNLKNEYLESVEGYYTNRSGEFIGAIQFKTNLRVSEIIGYSYWGLKKFKLAKHGNKIIGFQGSAEYRLKDLDAYFTPITPTRMEAQGGNGGTKWDDGGDHDSVTKIQVRINKEGIQYIKFNYVDKDGDPEKEQLHGSETGRGYTLEPFEINHSDKEYLLSIDGCYDEDSGVIQSLQLKTNIKTSEVMGDDEKGTKFTLGCNGHEIIGFHGSAQDNLNALGAYITTLTLTKLEYIGEGSDIWDDGTFEGVKKVSFYHNDGIVRCIEFDYVKDGKIETRVQGGKRGTGDFTKEEFTVDYPNEFLTSVEGTYRDNPGGTLITSLTFKTSNNRTSPILGKASNKTFLLESKGCALVGFHGASSDFFLYALGAYSFPMTSLAEAGRGAIHTSW
;
A
#
# COMPACT_ATOMS: atom_id res chain seq x y z
N MET A 1 -20.69 26.91 19.81
CA MET A 1 -19.98 28.00 19.12
C MET A 1 -18.72 27.40 18.56
N SER A 2 -18.78 27.02 17.29
CA SER A 2 -17.71 26.36 16.54
C SER A 2 -16.92 27.45 15.84
N GLN A 3 -15.61 27.48 16.08
CA GLN A 3 -14.63 28.10 15.22
C GLN A 3 -13.65 26.99 14.89
N ASP A 4 -13.66 26.56 13.64
CA ASP A 4 -12.48 26.05 12.95
C ASP A 4 -12.80 26.02 11.45
N SER A 5 -12.31 27.03 10.73
CA SER A 5 -11.96 26.93 9.32
C SER A 5 -11.05 28.10 8.98
N ASN A 6 -9.74 27.90 9.14
CA ASN A 6 -8.78 28.66 8.36
C ASN A 6 -8.74 28.04 6.95
N ALA A 7 -9.80 28.33 6.17
CA ALA A 7 -9.75 28.22 4.73
C ALA A 7 -8.99 29.45 4.21
N LEU A 8 -7.77 29.25 3.74
CA LEU A 8 -7.04 30.28 2.99
C LEU A 8 -7.86 30.62 1.75
N GLU A 9 -8.36 31.86 1.69
CA GLU A 9 -9.00 32.47 0.52
C GLU A 9 -8.07 32.34 -0.70
N MET A 10 -8.40 31.42 -1.61
CA MET A 10 -7.88 31.43 -2.97
C MET A 10 -8.66 32.45 -3.78
N ILE A 11 -7.94 33.40 -4.38
CA ILE A 11 -8.46 34.51 -5.15
C ILE A 11 -9.19 33.99 -6.39
N GLN A 12 -10.48 34.31 -6.51
CA GLN A 12 -11.37 33.97 -7.61
C GLN A 12 -10.84 34.45 -8.97
N ASN A 13 -10.42 33.52 -9.82
CA ASN A 13 -10.33 33.70 -11.28
C ASN A 13 -11.21 32.61 -11.94
N GLU A 14 -12.52 32.76 -11.83
CA GLU A 14 -13.50 31.70 -12.15
C GLU A 14 -13.51 31.38 -13.65
N GLY A 15 -12.92 30.25 -14.04
CA GLY A 15 -13.38 29.52 -15.23
C GLY A 15 -14.79 28.95 -14.99
N PRO A 16 -15.44 28.34 -15.99
CA PRO A 16 -16.68 27.61 -15.77
C PRO A 16 -16.49 26.58 -14.64
N LYS A 17 -17.25 26.79 -13.55
CA LYS A 17 -17.32 25.85 -12.43
C LYS A 17 -18.11 24.62 -12.84
N TRP A 18 -17.75 23.49 -12.26
CA TRP A 18 -18.40 22.21 -12.44
C TRP A 18 -18.47 21.47 -11.10
N ASP A 19 -19.47 20.62 -10.99
CA ASP A 19 -19.74 19.79 -9.82
C ASP A 19 -20.38 18.50 -10.31
N ASP A 20 -19.68 17.38 -10.17
CA ASP A 20 -20.20 16.07 -10.57
C ASP A 20 -21.12 15.46 -9.52
N GLY A 21 -21.17 16.05 -8.32
CA GLY A 21 -22.04 15.69 -7.20
C GLY A 21 -21.46 14.67 -6.23
N PHE A 22 -22.07 14.58 -5.05
CA PHE A 22 -21.66 13.70 -3.95
C PHE A 22 -22.41 12.36 -3.88
N ASP A 23 -23.36 12.11 -4.80
CA ASP A 23 -24.23 10.93 -4.79
C ASP A 23 -23.68 9.81 -5.70
N HIS A 24 -22.49 9.34 -5.33
CA HIS A 24 -21.72 8.27 -5.97
C HIS A 24 -21.15 7.36 -4.89
N ASP A 25 -20.99 6.07 -5.20
CA ASP A 25 -20.45 5.09 -4.26
C ASP A 25 -18.92 5.12 -4.23
N ASP A 26 -18.30 5.39 -5.39
CA ASP A 26 -16.84 5.40 -5.59
C ASP A 26 -16.42 6.10 -6.90
N VAL A 27 -15.11 6.27 -7.08
CA VAL A 27 -14.45 6.67 -8.33
C VAL A 27 -13.87 5.42 -9.00
N THR A 28 -14.01 5.28 -10.33
CA THR A 28 -13.48 4.11 -11.06
C THR A 28 -12.38 4.47 -12.06
N LYS A 29 -12.49 5.58 -12.79
CA LYS A 29 -11.48 5.97 -13.79
C LYS A 29 -11.30 7.47 -13.82
N ILE A 30 -10.05 7.91 -13.86
CA ILE A 30 -9.70 9.32 -14.01
C ILE A 30 -8.89 9.48 -15.29
N TYR A 31 -9.37 10.32 -16.18
CA TYR A 31 -8.75 10.65 -17.44
C TYR A 31 -8.19 12.06 -17.35
N LEU A 32 -6.90 12.21 -17.60
CA LEU A 32 -6.21 13.50 -17.64
C LEU A 32 -5.65 13.71 -19.03
N VAL A 33 -5.85 14.90 -19.61
CA VAL A 33 -5.12 15.31 -20.81
C VAL A 33 -4.15 16.42 -20.45
N GLY A 34 -2.86 16.10 -20.56
CA GLY A 34 -1.78 17.06 -20.41
C GLY A 34 -1.60 17.91 -21.66
N GLY A 35 -1.64 19.22 -21.49
CA GLY A 35 -1.29 20.23 -22.48
C GLY A 35 0.21 20.54 -22.51
N LYS A 36 0.59 21.68 -23.10
CA LYS A 36 2.00 22.10 -23.18
C LYS A 36 2.63 22.50 -21.84
N THR A 37 1.82 22.83 -20.85
CA THR A 37 2.28 23.48 -19.61
C THR A 37 1.60 22.97 -18.35
N GLY A 38 0.57 22.12 -18.46
CA GLY A 38 -0.21 21.64 -17.32
C GLY A 38 -1.33 20.71 -17.74
N ILE A 39 -2.27 20.48 -16.84
CA ILE A 39 -3.45 19.66 -17.08
C ILE A 39 -4.52 20.53 -17.76
N ASP A 40 -4.83 20.21 -19.01
CA ASP A 40 -5.82 20.97 -19.79
C ASP A 40 -7.24 20.52 -19.46
N PHE A 41 -7.41 19.22 -19.19
CA PHE A 41 -8.70 18.56 -19.13
C PHE A 41 -8.71 17.38 -18.15
N ILE A 42 -9.84 17.18 -17.48
CA ILE A 42 -10.13 16.01 -16.63
C ILE A 42 -11.52 15.43 -16.95
N LYS A 43 -11.64 14.11 -16.93
CA LYS A 43 -12.91 13.39 -16.86
C LYS A 43 -12.82 12.29 -15.82
N ILE A 44 -13.91 12.08 -15.10
CA ILE A 44 -13.94 11.16 -13.98
C ILE A 44 -15.16 10.25 -14.16
N ASP A 45 -14.93 8.95 -14.18
CA ASP A 45 -16.00 7.96 -14.13
C ASP A 45 -16.15 7.46 -12.71
N TYR A 46 -17.39 7.16 -12.35
CA TYR A 46 -17.81 6.85 -11.00
C TYR A 46 -18.48 5.49 -10.92
N VAL A 47 -18.70 5.01 -9.70
CA VAL A 47 -19.61 3.92 -9.38
C VAL A 47 -20.86 4.52 -8.76
N LYS A 48 -22.03 4.08 -9.21
CA LYS A 48 -23.32 4.48 -8.63
C LYS A 48 -24.27 3.29 -8.55
N SER A 49 -24.79 3.03 -7.36
CA SER A 49 -25.57 1.84 -7.04
C SER A 49 -24.89 0.55 -7.50
N GLY A 50 -23.57 0.45 -7.28
CA GLY A 50 -22.73 -0.68 -7.65
C GLY A 50 -22.47 -0.86 -9.15
N LYS A 51 -22.78 0.15 -9.98
CA LYS A 51 -22.59 0.09 -11.44
C LYS A 51 -21.71 1.23 -11.96
N PRO A 52 -20.90 1.01 -13.01
CA PRO A 52 -20.13 2.07 -13.64
C PRO A 52 -21.05 3.17 -14.20
N LYS A 53 -20.66 4.43 -13.99
CA LYS A 53 -21.32 5.64 -14.48
C LYS A 53 -20.26 6.55 -15.11
N ASN A 54 -20.41 6.83 -16.40
CA ASN A 54 -19.55 7.78 -17.08
C ASN A 54 -19.81 9.21 -16.57
N GLY A 55 -18.75 9.94 -16.23
CA GLY A 55 -18.86 11.35 -15.90
C GLY A 55 -18.61 12.28 -17.10
N PRO A 56 -18.92 13.57 -16.93
CA PRO A 56 -18.73 14.59 -17.95
C PRO A 56 -17.25 14.98 -18.12
N PHE A 57 -17.03 15.78 -19.15
CA PHE A 57 -15.72 16.29 -19.55
C PHE A 57 -15.55 17.71 -18.99
N HIS A 58 -14.45 17.98 -18.27
CA HIS A 58 -14.17 19.29 -17.68
C HIS A 58 -12.89 19.91 -18.25
N GLY A 59 -13.02 21.09 -18.87
CA GLY A 59 -11.94 21.78 -19.58
C GLY A 59 -11.97 21.58 -21.11
N TYR A 60 -10.98 22.11 -21.80
CA TYR A 60 -10.86 22.04 -23.27
C TYR A 60 -9.44 21.66 -23.69
N SER A 61 -9.32 20.66 -24.57
CA SER A 61 -8.03 20.29 -25.18
C SER A 61 -8.09 20.44 -26.70
N GLY A 62 -7.12 21.16 -27.26
CA GLY A 62 -6.85 21.21 -28.70
C GLY A 62 -5.83 20.15 -29.17
N GLY A 63 -5.41 19.24 -28.28
CA GLY A 63 -4.35 18.25 -28.46
C GLY A 63 -3.59 18.00 -27.15
N GLY A 64 -2.95 16.84 -27.01
CA GLY A 64 -2.21 16.47 -25.77
C GLY A 64 -2.01 14.97 -25.63
N PHE A 65 -1.45 14.54 -24.50
CA PHE A 65 -1.34 13.12 -24.14
C PHE A 65 -2.42 12.77 -23.12
N LEU A 66 -3.24 11.77 -23.44
CA LEU A 66 -4.24 11.21 -22.54
C LEU A 66 -3.57 10.21 -21.61
N GLN A 67 -3.63 10.45 -20.32
CA GLN A 67 -3.29 9.49 -19.29
C GLN A 67 -4.56 9.06 -18.56
N MET A 68 -4.62 7.78 -18.22
CA MET A 68 -5.77 7.17 -17.55
C MET A 68 -5.29 6.47 -16.29
N PHE A 69 -5.96 6.76 -15.19
CA PHE A 69 -5.77 6.12 -13.89
C PHE A 69 -7.03 5.33 -13.56
N GLU A 70 -6.92 4.01 -13.57
CA GLU A 70 -8.02 3.08 -13.25
C GLU A 70 -7.95 2.67 -11.78
N ILE A 71 -9.10 2.54 -11.13
CA ILE A 71 -9.25 2.09 -9.75
C ILE A 71 -10.03 0.78 -9.80
N ASP A 72 -9.41 -0.30 -9.35
CA ASP A 72 -9.98 -1.65 -9.39
C ASP A 72 -10.91 -1.88 -8.19
N ASN A 73 -12.14 -1.37 -8.30
CA ASN A 73 -13.14 -1.50 -7.25
C ASN A 73 -13.48 -2.98 -6.92
N LEU A 74 -13.17 -3.95 -7.81
CA LEU A 74 -13.36 -5.39 -7.53
C LEU A 74 -12.35 -5.93 -6.51
N LYS A 75 -11.21 -5.27 -6.35
CA LYS A 75 -10.21 -5.57 -5.31
C LYS A 75 -10.39 -4.73 -4.05
N ASN A 76 -11.55 -4.08 -3.90
CA ASN A 76 -11.80 -3.07 -2.87
C ASN A 76 -10.80 -1.89 -2.96
N GLU A 77 -10.31 -1.55 -4.15
CA GLU A 77 -9.53 -0.33 -4.36
C GLU A 77 -10.47 0.90 -4.42
N TYR A 78 -10.08 1.98 -3.74
CA TYR A 78 -10.78 3.25 -3.73
C TYR A 78 -9.80 4.42 -3.61
N LEU A 79 -10.22 5.60 -4.05
CA LEU A 79 -9.39 6.80 -3.99
C LEU A 79 -9.37 7.40 -2.59
N GLU A 80 -8.19 7.56 -1.99
CA GLU A 80 -8.03 8.16 -0.66
C GLU A 80 -7.68 9.65 -0.73
N SER A 81 -6.79 10.00 -1.67
CA SER A 81 -6.36 11.38 -1.79
C SER A 81 -5.84 11.73 -3.17
N VAL A 82 -5.87 13.04 -3.44
CA VAL A 82 -5.28 13.65 -4.63
C VAL A 82 -4.33 14.75 -4.17
N GLU A 83 -3.07 14.68 -4.63
CA GLU A 83 -2.11 15.78 -4.47
C GLU A 83 -1.97 16.50 -5.81
N GLY A 84 -2.16 17.82 -5.81
CA GLY A 84 -2.04 18.62 -7.01
C GLY A 84 -0.99 19.72 -6.86
N TYR A 85 -0.29 19.98 -7.96
CA TYR A 85 0.78 20.98 -8.06
C TYR A 85 0.35 22.08 -8.99
N TYR A 86 0.32 23.34 -8.52
CA TYR A 86 -0.20 24.47 -9.28
C TYR A 86 0.78 25.64 -9.37
N THR A 87 0.66 26.40 -10.45
CA THR A 87 1.56 27.51 -10.74
C THR A 87 1.12 28.79 -10.03
N ASN A 88 2.08 29.57 -9.53
CA ASN A 88 1.86 30.87 -8.88
C ASN A 88 2.03 32.05 -9.86
N ARG A 89 2.05 31.79 -11.19
CA ARG A 89 2.18 32.81 -12.24
C ARG A 89 0.78 33.21 -12.73
N SER A 90 0.67 34.36 -13.40
CA SER A 90 -0.61 34.90 -13.88
C SER A 90 -1.42 33.86 -14.67
N GLY A 91 -2.57 33.46 -14.12
CA GLY A 91 -3.41 32.36 -14.59
C GLY A 91 -3.10 31.04 -13.87
N GLU A 92 -3.45 30.94 -12.58
CA GLU A 92 -3.22 29.74 -11.78
C GLU A 92 -3.93 28.53 -12.42
N PHE A 93 -3.18 27.45 -12.63
CA PHE A 93 -3.68 26.18 -13.15
C PHE A 93 -2.90 25.03 -12.55
N ILE A 94 -3.51 23.85 -12.57
CA ILE A 94 -2.92 22.61 -12.09
C ILE A 94 -1.93 22.11 -13.16
N GLY A 95 -0.65 22.10 -12.79
CA GLY A 95 0.46 21.64 -13.62
C GLY A 95 0.64 20.13 -13.58
N ALA A 96 0.45 19.53 -12.41
CA ALA A 96 0.54 18.09 -12.21
C ALA A 96 -0.41 17.60 -11.12
N ILE A 97 -0.73 16.30 -11.15
CA ILE A 97 -1.56 15.61 -10.16
C ILE A 97 -0.95 14.25 -9.84
N GLN A 98 -1.04 13.83 -8.60
CA GLN A 98 -0.74 12.48 -8.14
C GLN A 98 -1.96 11.91 -7.41
N PHE A 99 -2.28 10.65 -7.69
CA PHE A 99 -3.38 9.93 -7.06
C PHE A 99 -2.86 8.94 -6.04
N LYS A 100 -3.52 8.86 -4.89
CA LYS A 100 -3.29 7.80 -3.89
C LYS A 100 -4.61 7.07 -3.64
N THR A 101 -4.58 5.76 -3.86
CA THR A 101 -5.59 4.82 -3.41
C THR A 101 -5.15 4.14 -2.12
N ASN A 102 -6.02 3.34 -1.54
CA ASN A 102 -5.68 2.45 -0.42
C ASN A 102 -4.61 1.39 -0.78
N LEU A 103 -4.42 1.08 -2.06
CA LEU A 103 -3.49 0.04 -2.50
C LEU A 103 -2.21 0.60 -3.13
N ARG A 104 -2.23 1.82 -3.65
CA ARG A 104 -1.09 2.38 -4.40
C ARG A 104 -1.08 3.89 -4.50
N VAL A 105 0.08 4.41 -4.86
CA VAL A 105 0.31 5.80 -5.29
C VAL A 105 0.70 5.78 -6.76
N SER A 106 0.11 6.67 -7.56
CA SER A 106 0.50 6.85 -8.96
C SER A 106 1.84 7.58 -9.07
N GLU A 107 2.45 7.52 -10.25
CA GLU A 107 3.42 8.54 -10.64
C GLU A 107 2.81 9.94 -10.59
N ILE A 108 3.66 10.97 -10.58
CA ILE A 108 3.20 12.34 -10.83
C ILE A 108 2.83 12.48 -12.31
N ILE A 109 1.58 12.83 -12.58
CA ILE A 109 1.04 13.03 -13.93
C ILE A 109 1.05 14.51 -14.27
N GLY A 110 1.77 14.89 -15.31
CA GLY A 110 1.89 16.29 -15.76
C GLY A 110 3.28 16.86 -15.50
N TYR A 111 3.35 18.17 -15.21
CA TYR A 111 4.61 18.89 -15.01
C TYR A 111 4.76 19.39 -13.57
N SER A 112 5.65 18.76 -12.79
CA SER A 112 6.02 19.17 -11.43
C SER A 112 7.31 20.00 -11.44
N TYR A 113 7.25 21.21 -11.99
CA TYR A 113 8.39 22.13 -12.00
C TYR A 113 8.77 22.59 -10.59
N TRP A 114 10.03 23.02 -10.41
CA TRP A 114 10.48 23.63 -9.17
C TRP A 114 9.68 24.89 -8.82
N GLY A 115 9.31 25.04 -7.54
CA GLY A 115 8.61 26.21 -7.00
C GLY A 115 7.09 26.21 -7.19
N LEU A 116 6.48 25.10 -7.65
CA LEU A 116 5.03 24.94 -7.62
C LEU A 116 4.52 24.82 -6.18
N LYS A 117 3.32 25.36 -5.93
CA LYS A 117 2.61 25.13 -4.68
C LYS A 117 1.86 23.81 -4.78
N LYS A 118 1.66 23.16 -3.63
CA LYS A 118 0.91 21.92 -3.52
C LYS A 118 -0.42 22.13 -2.80
N PHE A 119 -1.44 21.42 -3.21
CA PHE A 119 -2.66 21.19 -2.43
C PHE A 119 -2.89 19.69 -2.29
N LYS A 120 -3.61 19.29 -1.24
CA LYS A 120 -3.97 17.90 -1.00
C LYS A 120 -5.45 17.81 -0.67
N LEU A 121 -6.17 17.01 -1.45
CA LEU A 121 -7.54 16.60 -1.18
C LEU A 121 -7.48 15.28 -0.42
N ALA A 122 -7.69 15.33 0.90
CA ALA A 122 -7.71 14.15 1.75
C ALA A 122 -8.51 14.46 3.02
N LYS A 123 -9.22 13.45 3.52
CA LYS A 123 -9.92 13.54 4.80
C LYS A 123 -9.69 12.24 5.56
N HIS A 124 -9.18 12.35 6.80
CA HIS A 124 -8.87 11.20 7.64
C HIS A 124 -10.08 10.27 7.79
N GLY A 125 -9.89 8.96 7.61
CA GLY A 125 -10.94 7.94 7.71
C GLY A 125 -12.00 7.99 6.60
N ASN A 126 -11.77 8.71 5.51
CA ASN A 126 -12.71 8.85 4.40
C ASN A 126 -12.05 8.55 3.05
N LYS A 127 -12.85 8.08 2.10
CA LYS A 127 -12.51 7.96 0.68
C LYS A 127 -13.18 9.06 -0.15
N ILE A 128 -12.61 9.36 -1.31
CA ILE A 128 -13.16 10.31 -2.28
C ILE A 128 -14.19 9.61 -3.17
N ILE A 129 -15.36 10.22 -3.34
CA ILE A 129 -16.47 9.68 -4.15
C ILE A 129 -16.95 10.61 -5.26
N GLY A 130 -16.54 11.87 -5.23
CA GLY A 130 -17.02 12.88 -6.15
C GLY A 130 -16.03 14.03 -6.24
N PHE A 131 -16.18 14.85 -7.27
CA PHE A 131 -15.32 16.01 -7.48
C PHE A 131 -16.14 17.23 -7.91
N GLN A 132 -15.60 18.39 -7.59
CA GLN A 132 -16.02 19.68 -8.10
C GLN A 132 -14.77 20.50 -8.43
N GLY A 133 -14.92 21.55 -9.22
CA GLY A 133 -13.83 22.46 -9.49
C GLY A 133 -14.15 23.49 -10.56
N SER A 134 -13.10 24.05 -11.17
CA SER A 134 -13.24 24.95 -12.31
C SER A 134 -12.22 24.66 -13.38
N ALA A 135 -12.67 24.74 -14.64
CA ALA A 135 -11.84 24.50 -15.80
C ALA A 135 -12.28 25.40 -16.96
N GLU A 136 -11.31 25.94 -17.68
CA GLU A 136 -11.54 26.71 -18.91
C GLU A 136 -10.68 26.09 -20.04
N TYR A 137 -9.64 26.78 -20.49
CA TYR A 137 -8.59 26.19 -21.34
C TYR A 137 -7.66 25.24 -20.56
N ARG A 138 -7.68 25.32 -19.23
CA ARG A 138 -6.92 24.46 -18.30
C ARG A 138 -7.72 24.18 -17.06
N LEU A 139 -7.38 23.10 -16.36
CA LEU A 139 -7.89 22.80 -15.04
C LEU A 139 -7.29 23.80 -14.04
N LYS A 140 -8.14 24.62 -13.41
CA LYS A 140 -7.72 25.71 -12.52
C LYS A 140 -7.67 25.26 -11.07
N ASP A 141 -8.74 24.60 -10.62
CA ASP A 141 -8.89 24.09 -9.26
C ASP A 141 -9.64 22.74 -9.26
N LEU A 142 -9.51 22.03 -8.15
CA LEU A 142 -10.14 20.74 -7.91
C LEU A 142 -10.43 20.61 -6.41
N ASP A 143 -11.61 20.12 -6.08
CA ASP A 143 -12.04 19.76 -4.74
C ASP A 143 -12.84 18.45 -4.78
N ALA A 144 -13.05 17.82 -3.63
CA ALA A 144 -13.54 16.45 -3.53
C ALA A 144 -14.67 16.28 -2.50
N TYR A 145 -15.58 15.35 -2.81
CA TYR A 145 -16.56 14.82 -1.87
C TYR A 145 -16.04 13.56 -1.19
N PHE A 146 -16.31 13.44 0.11
CA PHE A 146 -15.76 12.40 0.96
C PHE A 146 -16.86 11.60 1.65
N THR A 147 -16.67 10.29 1.78
CA THR A 147 -17.50 9.41 2.62
C THR A 147 -16.63 8.57 3.55
N PRO A 148 -17.10 8.21 4.76
CA PRO A 148 -16.35 7.32 5.65
C PRO A 148 -16.00 5.98 4.98
N ILE A 149 -14.82 5.48 5.29
CA ILE A 149 -14.39 4.12 4.91
C ILE A 149 -15.01 3.14 5.92
N THR A 150 -15.69 2.12 5.43
CA THR A 150 -16.25 1.05 6.26
C THR A 150 -15.47 -0.25 6.06
N PRO A 151 -15.17 -1.01 7.13
CA PRO A 151 -14.57 -2.33 7.01
C PRO A 151 -15.35 -3.25 6.08
N THR A 152 -14.63 -4.07 5.32
CA THR A 152 -15.24 -5.04 4.39
C THR A 152 -15.42 -6.37 5.09
N ARG A 153 -16.64 -6.91 5.08
CA ARG A 153 -16.96 -8.24 5.63
C ARG A 153 -16.69 -9.30 4.57
N MET A 154 -15.74 -10.20 4.84
CA MET A 154 -15.43 -11.34 3.98
C MET A 154 -16.40 -12.50 4.24
N GLU A 155 -16.67 -13.31 3.22
CA GLU A 155 -17.46 -14.54 3.37
C GLU A 155 -16.75 -15.55 4.29
N ALA A 156 -17.52 -16.18 5.18
CA ALA A 156 -16.97 -17.20 6.07
C ALA A 156 -16.62 -18.48 5.29
N GLN A 157 -15.48 -19.08 5.64
CA GLN A 157 -14.97 -20.33 5.09
C GLN A 157 -15.14 -21.45 6.13
N GLY A 158 -15.45 -22.66 5.68
CA GLY A 158 -15.69 -23.82 6.55
C GLY A 158 -17.03 -24.51 6.26
N GLY A 159 -17.52 -25.27 7.25
CA GLY A 159 -18.77 -26.00 7.16
C GLY A 159 -20.02 -25.21 7.56
N ASN A 160 -21.20 -25.77 7.27
CA ASN A 160 -22.50 -25.15 7.58
C ASN A 160 -23.00 -25.43 9.01
N GLY A 161 -22.17 -26.02 9.86
CA GLY A 161 -22.52 -26.38 11.24
C GLY A 161 -22.42 -25.21 12.23
N GLY A 162 -22.88 -25.45 13.46
CA GLY A 162 -22.70 -24.54 14.59
C GLY A 162 -23.68 -23.37 14.64
N THR A 163 -23.64 -22.64 15.76
CA THR A 163 -24.39 -21.40 15.95
C THR A 163 -23.55 -20.23 15.42
N LYS A 164 -24.19 -19.33 14.65
CA LYS A 164 -23.52 -18.15 14.10
C LYS A 164 -23.16 -17.13 15.19
N TRP A 165 -22.03 -16.47 15.01
CA TRP A 165 -21.53 -15.40 15.85
C TRP A 165 -20.87 -14.32 14.97
N ASP A 166 -20.80 -13.10 15.48
CA ASP A 166 -20.23 -11.94 14.79
C ASP A 166 -19.68 -10.97 15.84
N ASP A 167 -18.35 -10.79 15.86
CA ASP A 167 -17.70 -9.87 16.79
C ASP A 167 -17.76 -8.42 16.28
N GLY A 168 -18.09 -8.23 15.00
CA GLY A 168 -18.08 -6.95 14.32
C GLY A 168 -16.73 -6.59 13.70
N GLY A 169 -16.70 -5.45 13.01
CA GLY A 169 -15.51 -4.91 12.36
C GLY A 169 -15.09 -3.55 12.91
N ASP A 170 -15.68 -3.09 14.01
CA ASP A 170 -15.42 -1.76 14.60
C ASP A 170 -14.27 -1.78 15.63
N HIS A 171 -13.35 -2.71 15.46
CA HIS A 171 -12.12 -2.77 16.25
C HIS A 171 -11.03 -1.96 15.56
N ASP A 172 -10.04 -1.52 16.32
CA ASP A 172 -8.80 -1.03 15.70
C ASP A 172 -8.00 -2.18 15.15
N SER A 173 -7.90 -3.28 15.90
CA SER A 173 -6.82 -4.23 15.71
C SER A 173 -6.98 -5.52 16.53
N VAL A 174 -6.52 -6.64 15.98
CA VAL A 174 -6.49 -7.96 16.65
C VAL A 174 -5.15 -8.16 17.35
N THR A 175 -5.14 -8.17 18.69
CA THR A 175 -3.90 -8.21 19.47
C THR A 175 -3.44 -9.61 19.83
N LYS A 176 -4.38 -10.56 19.92
CA LYS A 176 -4.09 -11.92 20.38
C LYS A 176 -5.12 -12.90 19.86
N ILE A 177 -4.63 -14.07 19.44
CA ILE A 177 -5.46 -15.20 19.03
C ILE A 177 -5.03 -16.44 19.82
N GLN A 178 -5.96 -17.07 20.53
CA GLN A 178 -5.72 -18.32 21.25
C GLN A 178 -6.59 -19.43 20.67
N VAL A 179 -5.95 -20.56 20.38
CA VAL A 179 -6.58 -21.72 19.74
C VAL A 179 -6.53 -22.92 20.68
N ARG A 180 -7.62 -23.68 20.74
CA ARG A 180 -7.68 -24.99 21.42
C ARG A 180 -8.05 -26.07 20.42
N ILE A 181 -7.39 -27.21 20.54
CA ILE A 181 -7.54 -28.35 19.63
C ILE A 181 -8.05 -29.56 20.41
N ASN A 182 -8.98 -30.29 19.81
CA ASN A 182 -9.41 -31.62 20.26
C ASN A 182 -9.20 -32.65 19.13
N LYS A 183 -9.69 -33.88 19.33
CA LYS A 183 -9.58 -34.97 18.33
C LYS A 183 -10.39 -34.74 17.05
N GLU A 184 -11.32 -33.79 17.04
CA GLU A 184 -12.23 -33.48 15.93
C GLU A 184 -11.78 -32.24 15.13
N GLY A 185 -10.79 -31.50 15.62
CA GLY A 185 -10.24 -30.31 14.98
C GLY A 185 -10.07 -29.14 15.95
N ILE A 186 -10.23 -27.92 15.45
CA ILE A 186 -10.23 -26.70 16.26
C ILE A 186 -11.49 -26.67 17.13
N GLN A 187 -11.29 -26.76 18.44
CA GLN A 187 -12.35 -26.82 19.43
C GLN A 187 -12.89 -25.42 19.78
N TYR A 188 -11.99 -24.49 20.10
CA TYR A 188 -12.35 -23.08 20.22
C TYR A 188 -11.28 -22.19 19.61
N ILE A 189 -11.72 -21.00 19.26
CA ILE A 189 -10.85 -19.86 18.99
C ILE A 189 -11.27 -18.69 19.89
N LYS A 190 -10.30 -17.95 20.40
CA LYS A 190 -10.49 -16.80 21.26
C LYS A 190 -9.70 -15.61 20.73
N PHE A 191 -10.35 -14.46 20.69
CA PHE A 191 -9.80 -13.22 20.16
C PHE A 191 -9.75 -12.14 21.25
N ASN A 192 -8.67 -11.36 21.24
CA ASN A 192 -8.57 -10.11 21.97
C ASN A 192 -8.38 -8.98 20.96
N TYR A 193 -9.18 -7.93 21.12
CA TYR A 193 -9.14 -6.73 20.29
C TYR A 193 -8.74 -5.51 21.12
N VAL A 194 -8.39 -4.44 20.43
CA VAL A 194 -8.31 -3.09 20.98
C VAL A 194 -9.22 -2.16 20.18
N ASP A 195 -9.80 -1.19 20.86
CA ASP A 195 -10.61 -0.16 20.22
C ASP A 195 -9.73 0.94 19.58
N LYS A 196 -10.38 1.94 18.97
CA LYS A 196 -9.72 3.06 18.28
C LYS A 196 -8.90 3.97 19.19
N ASP A 197 -9.11 3.91 20.49
CA ASP A 197 -8.33 4.63 21.49
C ASP A 197 -7.14 3.78 22.01
N GLY A 198 -7.07 2.51 21.59
CA GLY A 198 -6.04 1.56 21.98
C GLY A 198 -6.36 0.80 23.27
N ASP A 199 -7.58 0.93 23.79
CA ASP A 199 -7.99 0.26 25.03
C ASP A 199 -8.39 -1.20 24.75
N PRO A 200 -8.00 -2.17 25.63
CA PRO A 200 -8.36 -3.56 25.44
C PRO A 200 -9.86 -3.79 25.54
N GLU A 201 -10.40 -4.51 24.55
CA GLU A 201 -11.79 -4.89 24.53
C GLU A 201 -12.04 -6.22 25.26
N LYS A 202 -13.33 -6.55 25.46
CA LYS A 202 -13.74 -7.82 26.04
C LYS A 202 -13.34 -8.99 25.13
N GLU A 203 -12.70 -9.99 25.72
CA GLU A 203 -12.35 -11.23 25.02
C GLU A 203 -13.58 -11.93 24.43
N GLN A 204 -13.46 -12.37 23.18
CA GLN A 204 -14.50 -13.11 22.47
C GLN A 204 -14.06 -14.56 22.29
N LEU A 205 -14.91 -15.51 22.70
CA LEU A 205 -14.63 -16.95 22.63
C LEU A 205 -15.71 -17.63 21.82
N HIS A 206 -15.28 -18.43 20.84
CA HIS A 206 -16.18 -19.17 19.95
C HIS A 206 -15.79 -20.64 19.90
N GLY A 207 -16.72 -21.52 20.27
CA GLY A 207 -16.50 -22.96 20.47
C GLY A 207 -16.67 -23.37 21.94
N SER A 208 -16.14 -24.54 22.31
CA SER A 208 -16.31 -25.08 23.67
C SER A 208 -14.98 -25.18 24.43
N GLU A 209 -14.94 -24.65 25.66
CA GLU A 209 -13.81 -24.86 26.59
C GLU A 209 -13.90 -26.20 27.34
N THR A 210 -15.01 -26.93 27.18
CA THR A 210 -15.28 -28.15 27.94
C THR A 210 -14.76 -29.40 27.23
N GLY A 211 -14.48 -30.47 27.98
CA GLY A 211 -14.06 -31.75 27.40
C GLY A 211 -12.56 -31.87 27.13
N ARG A 212 -12.18 -32.97 26.45
CA ARG A 212 -10.77 -33.29 26.17
C ARG A 212 -10.27 -32.44 25.00
N GLY A 213 -9.22 -31.68 25.26
CA GLY A 213 -8.50 -30.87 24.28
C GLY A 213 -7.28 -30.23 24.96
N TYR A 214 -6.43 -29.58 24.18
CA TYR A 214 -5.29 -28.83 24.67
C TYR A 214 -5.25 -27.46 24.01
N THR A 215 -4.96 -26.45 24.82
CA THR A 215 -4.87 -25.06 24.37
C THR A 215 -3.43 -24.78 23.95
N LEU A 216 -3.26 -24.20 22.77
CA LEU A 216 -1.96 -23.79 22.27
C LEU A 216 -1.51 -22.49 22.93
N GLU A 217 -0.21 -22.21 22.86
CA GLU A 217 0.32 -20.90 23.19
C GLU A 217 -0.36 -19.83 22.30
N PRO A 218 -0.74 -18.69 22.88
CA PRO A 218 -1.42 -17.64 22.14
C PRO A 218 -0.49 -17.02 21.10
N PHE A 219 -1.04 -16.69 19.94
CA PHE A 219 -0.38 -15.90 18.93
C PHE A 219 -0.60 -14.41 19.23
N GLU A 220 0.44 -13.73 19.70
CA GLU A 220 0.42 -12.30 20.03
C GLU A 220 0.81 -11.46 18.82
N ILE A 221 0.09 -10.36 18.60
CA ILE A 221 0.28 -9.41 17.50
C ILE A 221 0.57 -8.04 18.13
N ASN A 222 1.74 -7.49 17.85
CA ASN A 222 2.17 -6.23 18.46
C ASN A 222 1.89 -5.02 17.56
N HIS A 223 0.76 -4.34 17.80
CA HIS A 223 0.40 -3.13 17.05
C HIS A 223 1.36 -1.96 17.25
N SER A 224 2.05 -1.88 18.40
CA SER A 224 3.08 -0.85 18.62
C SER A 224 4.27 -1.01 17.66
N ASP A 225 4.54 -2.24 17.23
CA ASP A 225 5.56 -2.57 16.22
C ASP A 225 5.03 -2.43 14.78
N LYS A 226 3.79 -1.97 14.60
CA LYS A 226 3.06 -2.02 13.32
C LYS A 226 3.00 -3.43 12.74
N GLU A 227 2.73 -4.41 13.61
CA GLU A 227 2.40 -5.77 13.22
C GLU A 227 0.91 -5.87 12.88
N TYR A 228 0.59 -6.41 11.72
CA TYR A 228 -0.77 -6.51 11.19
C TYR A 228 -1.07 -7.96 10.83
N LEU A 229 -2.27 -8.45 11.18
CA LEU A 229 -2.73 -9.76 10.75
C LEU A 229 -3.19 -9.68 9.30
N LEU A 230 -2.43 -10.30 8.40
CA LEU A 230 -2.65 -10.18 6.94
C LEU A 230 -3.56 -11.29 6.42
N SER A 231 -3.33 -12.52 6.87
CA SER A 231 -4.13 -13.65 6.44
C SER A 231 -4.14 -14.79 7.46
N ILE A 232 -5.14 -15.66 7.30
CA ILE A 232 -5.24 -16.94 7.98
C ILE A 232 -5.45 -18.01 6.92
N ASP A 233 -4.50 -18.92 6.80
CA ASP A 233 -4.71 -20.15 6.02
C ASP A 233 -5.34 -21.19 6.94
N GLY A 234 -6.22 -22.01 6.39
CA GLY A 234 -6.83 -23.09 7.17
C GLY A 234 -7.27 -24.26 6.31
N CYS A 235 -7.68 -25.31 6.99
CA CYS A 235 -8.26 -26.50 6.40
C CYS A 235 -9.52 -26.87 7.18
N TYR A 236 -10.56 -27.34 6.50
CA TYR A 236 -11.74 -27.91 7.14
C TYR A 236 -12.11 -29.26 6.53
N ASP A 237 -12.71 -30.11 7.34
CA ASP A 237 -13.26 -31.38 6.89
C ASP A 237 -14.64 -31.14 6.28
N GLU A 238 -14.86 -31.60 5.04
CA GLU A 238 -16.13 -31.41 4.32
C GLU A 238 -17.28 -32.24 4.92
N ASP A 239 -16.97 -33.39 5.52
CA ASP A 239 -17.99 -34.31 6.05
C ASP A 239 -18.54 -33.79 7.39
N SER A 240 -17.64 -33.45 8.32
CA SER A 240 -18.03 -32.88 9.61
C SER A 240 -18.31 -31.37 9.57
N GLY A 241 -17.73 -30.67 8.59
CA GLY A 241 -17.78 -29.21 8.51
C GLY A 241 -16.97 -28.51 9.62
N VAL A 242 -16.03 -29.20 10.26
CA VAL A 242 -15.19 -28.66 11.34
C VAL A 242 -13.84 -28.19 10.79
N ILE A 243 -13.41 -27.00 11.21
CA ILE A 243 -12.07 -26.49 10.90
C ILE A 243 -11.03 -27.37 11.60
N GLN A 244 -10.12 -27.93 10.82
CA GLN A 244 -9.09 -28.87 11.26
C GLN A 244 -7.79 -28.17 11.62
N SER A 245 -7.45 -27.10 10.88
CA SER A 245 -6.22 -26.36 11.11
C SER A 245 -6.29 -24.89 10.74
N LEU A 246 -5.41 -24.10 11.36
CA LEU A 246 -5.20 -22.69 11.08
C LEU A 246 -3.70 -22.35 11.09
N GLN A 247 -3.27 -21.45 10.21
CA GLN A 247 -1.96 -20.83 10.21
C GLN A 247 -2.12 -19.32 10.07
N LEU A 248 -1.61 -18.58 11.06
CA LEU A 248 -1.75 -17.13 11.16
C LEU A 248 -0.54 -16.45 10.53
N LYS A 249 -0.76 -15.46 9.67
CA LYS A 249 0.29 -14.75 8.94
C LYS A 249 0.19 -13.25 9.17
N THR A 250 1.25 -12.67 9.75
CA THR A 250 1.41 -11.22 9.85
C THR A 250 2.43 -10.72 8.84
N ASN A 251 2.62 -9.41 8.79
CA ASN A 251 3.71 -8.79 8.06
C ASN A 251 5.10 -9.03 8.71
N ILE A 252 5.15 -9.55 9.95
CA ILE A 252 6.41 -9.79 10.68
C ILE A 252 6.72 -11.27 10.82
N LYS A 253 5.72 -12.12 11.09
CA LYS A 253 5.91 -13.54 11.39
C LYS A 253 4.75 -14.39 10.89
N THR A 254 5.00 -15.69 10.82
CA THR A 254 3.99 -16.71 10.51
C THR A 254 3.99 -17.72 11.65
N SER A 255 2.81 -18.16 12.09
CA SER A 255 2.72 -19.22 13.08
C SER A 255 3.08 -20.58 12.48
N GLU A 256 3.40 -21.54 13.34
CA GLU A 256 3.27 -22.96 12.98
C GLU A 256 1.81 -23.28 12.61
N VAL A 257 1.62 -24.36 11.85
CA VAL A 257 0.28 -24.88 11.57
C VAL A 257 -0.32 -25.40 12.87
N MET A 258 -1.47 -24.84 13.26
CA MET A 258 -2.22 -25.22 14.45
C MET A 258 -3.28 -26.25 14.06
N GLY A 259 -3.08 -27.53 14.38
CA GLY A 259 -4.03 -28.61 14.02
C GLY A 259 -3.48 -29.51 12.94
N ASP A 260 -4.36 -30.15 12.18
CA ASP A 260 -4.02 -31.08 11.09
C ASP A 260 -4.48 -30.51 9.74
N ASP A 261 -3.53 -30.26 8.83
CA ASP A 261 -3.80 -29.77 7.47
C ASP A 261 -3.54 -30.83 6.38
N GLU A 262 -3.32 -32.09 6.76
CA GLU A 262 -3.05 -33.19 5.82
C GLU A 262 -4.27 -33.54 4.96
N LYS A 263 -5.48 -33.37 5.52
CA LYS A 263 -6.75 -33.78 4.89
C LYS A 263 -7.80 -32.69 5.03
N GLY A 264 -8.66 -32.58 4.03
CA GLY A 264 -9.75 -31.63 3.96
C GLY A 264 -9.55 -30.55 2.89
N THR A 265 -10.44 -29.56 2.92
CA THR A 265 -10.48 -28.47 1.95
C THR A 265 -9.79 -27.24 2.51
N LYS A 266 -8.75 -26.80 1.80
CA LYS A 266 -7.93 -25.63 2.18
C LYS A 266 -8.64 -24.33 1.82
N PHE A 267 -8.48 -23.33 2.66
CA PHE A 267 -8.97 -21.98 2.44
C PHE A 267 -7.96 -20.95 2.94
N THR A 268 -8.09 -19.72 2.44
CA THR A 268 -7.36 -18.55 2.94
C THR A 268 -8.36 -17.44 3.22
N LEU A 269 -8.31 -16.90 4.43
CA LEU A 269 -8.98 -15.65 4.81
C LEU A 269 -7.96 -14.53 4.76
N GLY A 270 -8.28 -13.45 4.06
CA GLY A 270 -7.39 -12.31 3.88
C GLY A 270 -7.49 -11.76 2.47
N CYS A 271 -7.10 -10.51 2.31
CA CYS A 271 -7.08 -9.84 1.02
C CYS A 271 -5.77 -9.06 0.91
N ASN A 272 -5.10 -9.15 -0.24
CA ASN A 272 -3.87 -8.42 -0.47
C ASN A 272 -4.09 -6.93 -0.21
N GLY A 273 -3.19 -6.34 0.57
CA GLY A 273 -3.24 -4.94 0.97
C GLY A 273 -4.24 -4.58 2.05
N HIS A 274 -4.77 -5.59 2.75
CA HIS A 274 -5.68 -5.39 3.86
C HIS A 274 -5.18 -6.08 5.13
N GLU A 275 -5.60 -5.54 6.27
CA GLU A 275 -5.46 -6.14 7.60
C GLU A 275 -6.80 -6.75 8.02
N ILE A 276 -6.74 -7.88 8.70
CA ILE A 276 -7.88 -8.47 9.42
C ILE A 276 -8.00 -7.81 10.80
N ILE A 277 -9.14 -7.17 11.05
CA ILE A 277 -9.40 -6.42 12.29
C ILE A 277 -10.51 -7.03 13.16
N GLY A 278 -11.29 -7.96 12.63
CA GLY A 278 -12.40 -8.58 13.35
C GLY A 278 -12.83 -9.89 12.72
N PHE A 279 -13.69 -10.64 13.41
CA PHE A 279 -14.10 -11.98 12.98
C PHE A 279 -15.61 -12.20 13.11
N HIS A 280 -16.11 -13.11 12.28
CA HIS A 280 -17.44 -13.69 12.40
C HIS A 280 -17.37 -15.16 12.01
N GLY A 281 -18.41 -15.96 12.27
CA GLY A 281 -18.37 -17.36 11.90
C GLY A 281 -19.49 -18.18 12.50
N SER A 282 -19.23 -19.48 12.65
CA SER A 282 -20.11 -20.38 13.38
C SER A 282 -19.35 -21.42 14.18
N ALA A 283 -19.85 -21.72 15.37
CA ALA A 283 -19.27 -22.72 16.26
C ALA A 283 -20.33 -23.36 17.16
N GLN A 284 -20.06 -24.58 17.61
CA GLN A 284 -20.78 -25.21 18.73
C GLN A 284 -19.74 -25.83 19.67
N ASP A 285 -19.54 -27.16 19.58
CA ASP A 285 -18.48 -27.83 20.35
C ASP A 285 -17.10 -27.60 19.73
N ASN A 286 -17.08 -27.41 18.41
CA ASN A 286 -15.92 -27.10 17.58
C ASN A 286 -16.21 -25.90 16.68
N LEU A 287 -15.15 -25.30 16.13
CA LEU A 287 -15.24 -24.22 15.15
C LEU A 287 -15.63 -24.79 13.79
N ASN A 288 -16.73 -24.31 13.21
CA ASN A 288 -17.26 -24.81 11.95
C ASN A 288 -16.92 -23.90 10.78
N ALA A 289 -17.09 -22.59 10.95
CA ALA A 289 -16.75 -21.61 9.94
C ALA A 289 -16.10 -20.37 10.56
N LEU A 290 -15.22 -19.74 9.79
CA LEU A 290 -14.52 -18.51 10.15
C LEU A 290 -14.55 -17.54 8.98
N GLY A 291 -14.95 -16.31 9.23
CA GLY A 291 -14.89 -15.17 8.34
C GLY A 291 -14.22 -13.99 9.03
N ALA A 292 -13.84 -12.99 8.24
CA ALA A 292 -13.06 -11.85 8.72
C ALA A 292 -13.69 -10.52 8.31
N TYR A 293 -13.49 -9.49 9.13
CA TYR A 293 -13.58 -8.10 8.73
C TYR A 293 -12.20 -7.60 8.39
N ILE A 294 -12.07 -6.97 7.23
CA ILE A 294 -10.82 -6.41 6.75
C ILE A 294 -10.91 -4.89 6.61
N THR A 295 -9.80 -4.23 6.88
CA THR A 295 -9.59 -2.82 6.59
C THR A 295 -8.30 -2.63 5.79
N THR A 296 -8.10 -1.45 5.23
CA THR A 296 -6.96 -1.18 4.35
C THR A 296 -5.68 -0.93 5.12
N LEU A 297 -4.59 -1.53 4.68
CA LEU A 297 -3.26 -1.24 5.22
C LEU A 297 -2.79 0.14 4.79
N THR A 298 -2.12 0.82 5.71
CA THR A 298 -1.53 2.13 5.39
C THR A 298 -0.20 1.96 4.68
N LEU A 299 -0.15 2.37 3.41
CA LEU A 299 1.10 2.61 2.70
C LEU A 299 1.92 3.68 3.44
N THR A 300 3.18 3.37 3.76
CA THR A 300 4.07 4.31 4.44
C THR A 300 5.01 4.96 3.43
N LYS A 301 5.00 6.30 3.37
CA LYS A 301 5.98 7.09 2.60
C LYS A 301 7.16 7.39 3.52
N LEU A 302 8.31 6.78 3.23
CA LEU A 302 9.58 7.08 3.87
C LEU A 302 10.18 8.31 3.21
N GLU A 303 10.22 9.42 3.95
CA GLU A 303 10.71 10.70 3.44
C GLU A 303 12.13 10.59 2.90
N TYR A 304 12.40 11.30 1.81
CA TYR A 304 13.70 11.23 1.16
C TYR A 304 14.78 11.90 2.02
N ILE A 305 16.01 11.40 1.89
CA ILE A 305 17.20 12.03 2.46
C ILE A 305 17.97 12.72 1.34
N GLY A 306 18.35 13.97 1.58
CA GLY A 306 19.08 14.82 0.64
C GLY A 306 18.24 15.99 0.13
N GLU A 307 18.90 16.96 -0.50
CA GLU A 307 18.26 18.18 -1.03
C GLU A 307 18.55 18.35 -2.52
N GLY A 308 17.49 18.56 -3.32
CA GLY A 308 17.54 18.83 -4.76
C GLY A 308 16.29 19.56 -5.23
N SER A 309 16.34 20.18 -6.41
CA SER A 309 15.25 21.02 -6.93
C SER A 309 14.20 20.26 -7.73
N ASP A 310 14.62 19.26 -8.51
CA ASP A 310 13.74 18.56 -9.44
C ASP A 310 13.29 17.26 -8.81
N ILE A 311 12.09 17.31 -8.22
CA ILE A 311 11.47 16.18 -7.54
C ILE A 311 10.92 15.16 -8.56
N TRP A 312 11.04 13.90 -8.21
CA TRP A 312 10.45 12.79 -8.94
C TRP A 312 9.81 11.83 -7.94
N ASP A 313 8.74 11.17 -8.38
CA ASP A 313 8.02 10.19 -7.59
C ASP A 313 7.45 9.16 -8.57
N ASP A 314 8.01 7.95 -8.54
CA ASP A 314 7.60 6.87 -9.45
C ASP A 314 6.24 6.27 -9.03
N GLY A 315 5.73 6.62 -7.84
CA GLY A 315 4.60 5.96 -7.23
C GLY A 315 4.97 4.61 -6.64
N THR A 316 4.01 3.71 -6.57
CA THR A 316 4.17 2.36 -6.04
C THR A 316 3.80 1.27 -7.04
N PHE A 317 4.45 0.13 -6.88
CA PHE A 317 4.37 -1.03 -7.74
C PHE A 317 4.19 -2.31 -6.91
N GLU A 318 3.99 -3.45 -7.56
CA GLU A 318 3.83 -4.73 -6.86
C GLU A 318 5.15 -5.17 -6.21
N GLY A 319 6.28 -4.83 -6.84
CA GLY A 319 7.61 -5.09 -6.34
C GLY A 319 8.71 -4.55 -7.25
N VAL A 320 9.97 -4.74 -6.81
CA VAL A 320 11.17 -4.32 -7.54
C VAL A 320 11.91 -5.57 -7.98
N LYS A 321 12.20 -5.68 -9.28
CA LYS A 321 12.91 -6.82 -9.86
C LYS A 321 14.38 -6.56 -10.09
N LYS A 322 14.75 -5.31 -10.37
CA LYS A 322 16.14 -4.92 -10.58
C LYS A 322 16.37 -3.46 -10.22
N VAL A 323 17.52 -3.18 -9.66
CA VAL A 323 18.05 -1.82 -9.51
C VAL A 323 19.34 -1.73 -10.33
N SER A 324 19.47 -0.71 -11.17
CA SER A 324 20.69 -0.43 -11.93
C SER A 324 21.24 0.94 -11.55
N PHE A 325 22.56 1.00 -11.36
CA PHE A 325 23.30 2.19 -10.96
C PHE A 325 24.29 2.57 -12.04
N TYR A 326 24.33 3.85 -12.38
CA TYR A 326 25.34 4.41 -13.27
C TYR A 326 26.11 5.49 -12.51
N HIS A 327 27.42 5.31 -12.41
CA HIS A 327 28.28 6.23 -11.68
C HIS A 327 29.61 6.44 -12.40
N ASN A 328 30.23 7.59 -12.15
CA ASN A 328 31.62 7.88 -12.52
C ASN A 328 32.23 8.84 -11.48
N ASP A 329 33.55 8.82 -11.34
CA ASP A 329 34.29 9.69 -10.40
C ASP A 329 33.78 9.67 -8.94
N GLY A 330 33.18 8.57 -8.52
CA GLY A 330 32.60 8.40 -7.19
C GLY A 330 31.27 9.14 -6.96
N ILE A 331 30.55 9.47 -8.03
CA ILE A 331 29.25 10.16 -7.99
C ILE A 331 28.20 9.34 -8.75
N VAL A 332 27.03 9.14 -8.12
CA VAL A 332 25.87 8.51 -8.77
C VAL A 332 25.22 9.50 -9.74
N ARG A 333 25.12 9.10 -10.99
CA ARG A 333 24.57 9.91 -12.09
C ARG A 333 23.13 9.58 -12.39
N CYS A 334 22.83 8.29 -12.41
CA CYS A 334 21.55 7.75 -12.82
C CYS A 334 21.26 6.47 -12.03
N ILE A 335 20.00 6.30 -11.66
CA ILE A 335 19.45 5.08 -11.09
C ILE A 335 18.27 4.63 -11.94
N GLU A 336 18.16 3.32 -12.15
CA GLU A 336 17.05 2.70 -12.86
C GLU A 336 16.40 1.64 -11.98
N PHE A 337 15.07 1.63 -11.94
CA PHE A 337 14.29 0.63 -11.25
C PHE A 337 13.44 -0.13 -12.27
N ASP A 338 13.59 -1.45 -12.31
CA ASP A 338 12.68 -2.33 -13.01
C ASP A 338 11.60 -2.77 -12.03
N TYR A 339 10.44 -2.12 -12.08
CA TYR A 339 9.29 -2.45 -11.25
C TYR A 339 8.40 -3.51 -11.90
N VAL A 340 7.68 -4.25 -11.06
CA VAL A 340 6.64 -5.19 -11.49
C VAL A 340 5.27 -4.53 -11.39
N LYS A 341 4.51 -4.56 -12.49
CA LYS A 341 3.14 -4.04 -12.58
C LYS A 341 2.32 -4.91 -13.52
N ASP A 342 1.24 -5.49 -13.02
CA ASP A 342 0.36 -6.40 -13.78
C ASP A 342 1.16 -7.53 -14.45
N GLY A 343 2.15 -8.07 -13.74
CA GLY A 343 3.07 -9.11 -14.23
C GLY A 343 4.07 -8.66 -15.31
N LYS A 344 4.12 -7.37 -15.66
CA LYS A 344 5.06 -6.79 -16.63
C LYS A 344 6.14 -5.98 -15.93
N ILE A 345 7.22 -5.73 -16.66
CA ILE A 345 8.31 -4.87 -16.19
C ILE A 345 8.12 -3.45 -16.71
N GLU A 346 8.16 -2.51 -15.79
CA GLU A 346 8.11 -1.07 -16.06
C GLU A 346 9.40 -0.44 -15.53
N THR A 347 10.24 0.05 -16.44
CA THR A 347 11.53 0.66 -16.08
C THR A 347 11.35 2.16 -15.85
N ARG A 348 11.76 2.63 -14.67
CA ARG A 348 11.85 4.06 -14.33
C ARG A 348 13.31 4.48 -14.24
N VAL A 349 13.61 5.66 -14.75
CA VAL A 349 14.98 6.17 -14.88
C VAL A 349 15.02 7.54 -14.22
N GLN A 350 15.89 7.68 -13.22
CA GLN A 350 16.06 8.91 -12.47
C GLN A 350 17.50 9.39 -12.55
N GLY A 351 17.68 10.69 -12.73
CA GLY A 351 18.94 11.29 -13.11
C GLY A 351 19.19 11.22 -14.63
N GLY A 352 20.42 11.49 -15.05
CA GLY A 352 20.76 11.50 -16.46
C GLY A 352 22.08 10.83 -16.77
N LYS A 353 22.14 10.25 -17.98
CA LYS A 353 23.38 9.75 -18.60
C LYS A 353 24.07 10.84 -19.43
N ARG A 354 23.75 12.12 -19.17
CA ARG A 354 24.34 13.26 -19.88
C ARG A 354 25.65 13.66 -19.20
N GLY A 355 26.75 13.51 -19.93
CA GLY A 355 28.09 13.87 -19.48
C GLY A 355 29.16 13.33 -20.43
N THR A 356 30.37 13.89 -20.36
CA THR A 356 31.55 13.37 -21.08
C THR A 356 32.21 12.26 -20.24
N GLY A 357 32.24 11.03 -20.73
CA GLY A 357 33.00 9.91 -20.13
C GLY A 357 32.26 8.58 -20.10
N ASP A 358 33.01 7.51 -19.83
CA ASP A 358 32.47 6.17 -19.63
C ASP A 358 31.82 6.06 -18.24
N PHE A 359 30.60 5.50 -18.19
CA PHE A 359 29.90 5.22 -16.94
C PHE A 359 30.13 3.77 -16.53
N THR A 360 30.40 3.53 -15.25
CA THR A 360 30.32 2.19 -14.67
C THR A 360 28.86 1.89 -14.39
N LYS A 361 28.39 0.74 -14.91
CA LYS A 361 27.06 0.20 -14.62
C LYS A 361 27.17 -0.93 -13.61
N GLU A 362 26.42 -0.83 -12.52
CA GLU A 362 26.28 -1.89 -11.51
C GLU A 362 24.80 -2.24 -11.36
N GLU A 363 24.49 -3.51 -11.08
CA GLU A 363 23.10 -4.00 -11.02
C GLU A 363 22.88 -4.93 -9.83
N PHE A 364 21.66 -4.91 -9.32
CA PHE A 364 21.18 -5.85 -8.31
C PHE A 364 19.80 -6.37 -8.70
N THR A 365 19.70 -7.67 -8.98
CA THR A 365 18.45 -8.36 -9.31
C THR A 365 17.83 -8.98 -8.06
N VAL A 366 16.50 -8.95 -7.98
CA VAL A 366 15.67 -9.48 -6.91
C VAL A 366 14.72 -10.53 -7.50
N ASP A 367 14.60 -11.68 -6.84
CA ASP A 367 13.73 -12.79 -7.30
C ASP A 367 12.25 -12.58 -6.94
N TYR A 368 11.65 -11.48 -7.40
CA TYR A 368 10.24 -11.19 -7.16
C TYR A 368 9.32 -12.20 -7.90
N PRO A 369 8.27 -12.76 -7.25
CA PRO A 369 7.72 -12.42 -5.92
C PRO A 369 8.28 -13.22 -4.74
N ASN A 370 9.23 -14.14 -4.95
CA ASN A 370 9.79 -14.98 -3.88
C ASN A 370 10.72 -14.19 -2.94
N GLU A 371 11.25 -13.08 -3.42
CA GLU A 371 12.13 -12.18 -2.72
C GLU A 371 11.71 -10.73 -3.00
N PHE A 372 11.76 -9.87 -2.00
CA PHE A 372 11.50 -8.44 -2.15
C PHE A 372 12.51 -7.60 -1.36
N LEU A 373 12.69 -6.34 -1.76
CA LEU A 373 13.54 -5.39 -1.03
C LEU A 373 12.89 -5.03 0.31
N THR A 374 13.64 -5.06 1.40
CA THR A 374 13.15 -4.72 2.75
C THR A 374 13.73 -3.40 3.25
N SER A 375 14.97 -3.09 2.88
CA SER A 375 15.59 -1.83 3.20
C SER A 375 16.65 -1.42 2.19
N VAL A 376 16.95 -0.12 2.19
CA VAL A 376 18.10 0.44 1.50
C VAL A 376 18.90 1.30 2.46
N GLU A 377 20.18 0.97 2.59
CA GLU A 377 21.18 1.80 3.24
C GLU A 377 21.89 2.61 2.17
N GLY A 378 22.12 3.89 2.40
CA GLY A 378 22.81 4.73 1.44
C GLY A 378 23.84 5.64 2.09
N THR A 379 24.72 6.19 1.27
CA THR A 379 25.66 7.24 1.68
C THR A 379 25.53 8.47 0.82
N TYR A 380 25.86 9.64 1.37
CA TYR A 380 25.76 10.91 0.66
C TYR A 380 26.86 11.91 1.03
N ARG A 381 26.99 12.99 0.26
CA ARG A 381 27.88 14.12 0.54
C ARG A 381 27.13 15.43 0.38
N ASP A 382 27.53 16.43 1.14
CA ASP A 382 27.05 17.80 0.92
C ASP A 382 27.83 18.39 -0.27
N ASN A 383 27.12 19.13 -1.14
CA ASN A 383 27.71 19.83 -2.26
C ASN A 383 27.07 21.23 -2.39
N PRO A 384 27.79 22.25 -2.88
CA PRO A 384 27.15 23.53 -3.20
C PRO A 384 26.01 23.31 -4.22
N GLY A 385 24.77 23.59 -3.80
CA GLY A 385 23.57 23.40 -4.62
C GLY A 385 22.79 22.10 -4.37
N GLY A 386 23.18 21.26 -3.40
CA GLY A 386 22.37 20.12 -2.96
C GLY A 386 23.17 18.98 -2.35
N THR A 387 22.50 17.86 -2.11
CA THR A 387 23.12 16.62 -1.64
C THR A 387 23.54 15.75 -2.83
N LEU A 388 24.59 14.93 -2.70
CA LEU A 388 24.92 13.92 -3.71
C LEU A 388 24.84 12.54 -3.08
N ILE A 389 23.93 11.69 -3.57
CA ILE A 389 23.93 10.27 -3.20
C ILE A 389 25.17 9.61 -3.82
N THR A 390 25.94 8.89 -3.01
CA THR A 390 27.24 8.35 -3.41
C THR A 390 27.27 6.84 -3.46
N SER A 391 26.49 6.15 -2.65
CA SER A 391 26.32 4.70 -2.76
C SER A 391 25.00 4.21 -2.17
N LEU A 392 24.53 3.05 -2.61
CA LEU A 392 23.43 2.30 -1.99
C LEU A 392 23.78 0.84 -1.75
N THR A 393 23.18 0.26 -0.72
CA THR A 393 23.23 -1.16 -0.37
C THR A 393 21.81 -1.62 -0.05
N PHE A 394 21.32 -2.64 -0.73
CA PHE A 394 19.97 -3.16 -0.59
C PHE A 394 19.95 -4.43 0.25
N LYS A 395 18.92 -4.58 1.09
CA LYS A 395 18.60 -5.82 1.80
C LYS A 395 17.26 -6.36 1.32
N THR A 396 17.11 -7.68 1.44
CA THR A 396 15.94 -8.41 0.92
C THR A 396 15.28 -9.26 2.01
N SER A 397 14.07 -9.73 1.72
CA SER A 397 13.30 -10.65 2.58
C SER A 397 14.02 -11.97 2.87
N ASN A 398 14.94 -12.40 2.00
CA ASN A 398 15.72 -13.63 2.17
C ASN A 398 17.06 -13.38 2.87
N ASN A 399 17.19 -12.26 3.61
CA ASN A 399 18.40 -11.82 4.30
C ASN A 399 19.62 -11.65 3.38
N ARG A 400 19.42 -11.54 2.06
CA ARG A 400 20.49 -11.24 1.11
C ARG A 400 20.77 -9.74 1.10
N THR A 401 22.06 -9.40 1.08
CA THR A 401 22.55 -8.02 0.97
C THR A 401 23.24 -7.83 -0.38
N SER A 402 22.97 -6.73 -1.09
CA SER A 402 23.66 -6.40 -2.33
C SER A 402 25.13 -6.02 -2.07
N PRO A 403 26.00 -6.05 -3.11
CA PRO A 403 27.23 -5.25 -3.08
C PRO A 403 26.90 -3.77 -2.84
N ILE A 404 27.89 -3.02 -2.34
CA ILE A 404 27.80 -1.56 -2.30
C ILE A 404 27.82 -1.06 -3.75
N LEU A 405 26.72 -0.47 -4.19
CA LEU A 405 26.62 0.14 -5.52
C LEU A 405 27.12 1.58 -5.45
N GLY A 406 28.11 1.96 -6.25
CA GLY A 406 28.80 3.26 -6.19
C GLY A 406 29.95 3.30 -5.18
N LYS A 407 30.28 4.49 -4.66
CA LYS A 407 31.44 4.69 -3.77
C LYS A 407 31.01 5.30 -2.44
N ALA A 408 31.08 4.50 -1.38
CA ALA A 408 30.70 4.92 -0.03
C ALA A 408 31.38 6.22 0.43
N SER A 409 30.63 7.02 1.18
CA SER A 409 31.08 8.20 1.90
C SER A 409 30.81 8.06 3.40
N ASN A 410 31.10 9.11 4.18
CA ASN A 410 30.98 9.09 5.65
C ASN A 410 29.56 9.33 6.17
N LYS A 411 28.69 10.02 5.43
CA LYS A 411 27.32 10.28 5.88
C LYS A 411 26.42 9.18 5.34
N THR A 412 25.61 8.60 6.21
CA THR A 412 24.75 7.46 5.90
C THR A 412 23.27 7.78 6.12
N PHE A 413 22.40 6.99 5.50
CA PHE A 413 20.97 6.95 5.78
C PHE A 413 20.43 5.53 5.62
N LEU A 414 19.25 5.28 6.19
CA LEU A 414 18.53 4.01 6.10
C LEU A 414 17.07 4.32 5.80
N LEU A 415 16.53 3.66 4.77
CA LEU A 415 15.09 3.61 4.50
C LEU A 415 14.62 2.18 4.77
N GLU A 416 13.86 2.00 5.84
CA GLU A 416 13.34 0.72 6.29
C GLU A 416 12.00 0.90 7.00
N SER A 417 11.13 -0.10 6.86
CA SER A 417 9.99 -0.30 7.76
C SER A 417 9.90 -1.78 8.08
N LYS A 418 9.88 -2.10 9.38
CA LYS A 418 9.86 -3.49 9.87
C LYS A 418 8.68 -4.24 9.25
N GLY A 419 8.93 -5.45 8.75
CA GLY A 419 7.90 -6.29 8.12
C GLY A 419 7.31 -5.72 6.82
N CYS A 420 7.99 -4.80 6.14
CA CYS A 420 7.50 -4.18 4.92
C CYS A 420 8.44 -4.41 3.73
N ALA A 421 7.85 -4.51 2.54
CA ALA A 421 8.56 -4.44 1.28
C ALA A 421 8.72 -2.97 0.84
N LEU A 422 9.86 -2.63 0.21
CA LEU A 422 10.02 -1.38 -0.52
C LEU A 422 9.42 -1.55 -1.93
N VAL A 423 8.32 -0.84 -2.18
CA VAL A 423 7.45 -1.03 -3.36
C VAL A 423 7.49 0.12 -4.35
N GLY A 424 8.27 1.16 -4.08
CA GLY A 424 8.38 2.35 -4.91
C GLY A 424 9.43 3.30 -4.37
N PHE A 425 9.93 4.18 -5.23
CA PHE A 425 10.93 5.16 -4.83
C PHE A 425 10.52 6.56 -5.30
N HIS A 426 10.99 7.56 -4.54
CA HIS A 426 10.81 8.97 -4.84
C HIS A 426 12.06 9.73 -4.43
N GLY A 427 12.21 10.98 -4.84
CA GLY A 427 13.37 11.78 -4.45
C GLY A 427 13.56 13.00 -5.31
N ALA A 428 14.83 13.40 -5.48
CA ALA A 428 15.20 14.51 -6.33
C ALA A 428 16.43 14.16 -7.18
N SER A 429 16.40 14.52 -8.46
CA SER A 429 17.50 14.25 -9.40
C SER A 429 17.54 15.32 -10.50
N SER A 430 18.70 15.55 -11.10
CA SER A 430 18.82 16.34 -12.34
C SER A 430 19.39 15.48 -13.46
N ASP A 431 19.50 16.04 -14.66
CA ASP A 431 20.22 15.44 -15.79
C ASP A 431 21.66 14.98 -15.47
N PHE A 432 22.22 15.37 -14.33
CA PHE A 432 23.61 15.08 -13.95
C PHE A 432 23.79 14.27 -12.67
N PHE A 433 22.84 14.30 -11.73
CA PHE A 433 23.05 13.78 -10.37
C PHE A 433 21.76 13.26 -9.73
N LEU A 434 21.92 12.25 -8.87
CA LEU A 434 20.91 11.85 -7.90
C LEU A 434 21.13 12.61 -6.58
N TYR A 435 20.20 13.48 -6.20
CA TYR A 435 20.35 14.34 -5.02
C TYR A 435 19.73 13.74 -3.77
N ALA A 436 18.57 13.13 -3.91
CA ALA A 436 17.82 12.59 -2.78
C ALA A 436 17.11 11.29 -3.15
N LEU A 437 16.91 10.44 -2.14
CA LEU A 437 16.18 9.19 -2.27
C LEU A 437 15.31 8.95 -1.04
N GLY A 438 14.05 8.64 -1.30
CA GLY A 438 13.04 8.16 -0.39
C GLY A 438 12.38 6.91 -0.98
N ALA A 439 11.52 6.27 -0.19
CA ALA A 439 10.88 5.03 -0.60
C ALA A 439 9.42 4.97 -0.14
N TYR A 440 8.64 4.11 -0.79
CA TYR A 440 7.37 3.66 -0.29
C TYR A 440 7.53 2.26 0.28
N SER A 441 7.04 2.04 1.48
CA SER A 441 7.05 0.75 2.14
C SER A 441 5.62 0.26 2.40
N PHE A 442 5.39 -1.02 2.13
CA PHE A 442 4.10 -1.67 2.29
C PHE A 442 4.22 -2.99 3.07
N PRO A 443 3.34 -3.25 4.05
CA PRO A 443 3.39 -4.51 4.81
C PRO A 443 3.19 -5.71 3.88
N MET A 444 4.08 -6.70 3.98
CA MET A 444 4.03 -7.91 3.15
C MET A 444 4.56 -9.09 3.96
N THR A 445 3.89 -10.23 3.88
CA THR A 445 4.37 -11.45 4.54
C THR A 445 5.68 -11.88 3.91
N SER A 446 6.73 -12.05 4.72
CA SER A 446 7.92 -12.76 4.28
C SER A 446 7.53 -14.19 3.93
N LEU A 447 7.80 -14.64 2.70
CA LEU A 447 7.70 -16.05 2.38
C LEU A 447 8.68 -16.80 3.29
N ALA A 448 8.16 -17.49 4.29
CA ALA A 448 8.96 -18.40 5.10
C ALA A 448 9.61 -19.41 4.16
N GLU A 449 10.87 -19.80 4.45
CA GLU A 449 11.62 -20.77 3.66
C GLU A 449 10.81 -22.06 3.49
N ALA A 450 10.10 -22.18 2.38
CA ALA A 450 9.47 -23.42 1.96
C ALA A 450 10.58 -24.42 1.64
N GLY A 451 10.99 -25.19 2.63
CA GLY A 451 11.81 -26.39 2.47
C GLY A 451 13.22 -26.31 3.03
N ARG A 452 13.38 -26.59 4.34
CA ARG A 452 14.52 -27.35 4.85
C ARG A 452 14.08 -28.33 5.95
N GLY A 453 14.05 -29.61 5.60
CA GLY A 453 14.29 -30.69 6.57
C GLY A 453 13.08 -31.53 6.99
N ALA A 454 12.42 -32.20 6.05
CA ALA A 454 11.95 -33.55 6.36
C ALA A 454 13.17 -34.43 6.60
N ILE A 455 13.68 -34.47 7.84
CA ILE A 455 14.64 -35.50 8.25
C ILE A 455 13.81 -36.66 8.77
N HIS A 456 13.59 -37.60 7.85
CA HIS A 456 13.28 -38.98 8.17
C HIS A 456 14.32 -39.50 9.18
N THR A 457 13.90 -39.81 10.40
CA THR A 457 14.54 -40.88 11.17
C THR A 457 13.46 -41.76 11.78
N SER A 458 13.24 -42.87 11.09
CA SER A 458 12.77 -44.13 11.64
C SER A 458 13.48 -44.46 12.95
N TRP A 459 12.74 -44.80 14.01
CA TRP A 459 12.49 -46.17 14.51
C TRP A 459 11.38 -46.15 15.55
#